data_AF-R1EJ08-F1
#
_entry.id   AF-R1EJ08-F1
#
_cell.length_a   1.000
_cell.length_b   1.000
_cell.length_c   1.000
_cell.angle_alpha   90.00
_cell.angle_beta   90.00
_cell.angle_gamma   90.00
#
_symmetry.space_group_name_H-M   'P 1'
#
loop_
_entity.id
_entity.type
_entity.pdbx_description
1 polymer ?
#
loop_
_entity_poly.entity_id
_entity_poly.type
_entity_poly.pdbx_seq_one_letter_code
_entity_poly.pdbx_strand_id
1 'polypeptide(L)'
;MNAVRAYFEWMPIRQVEMDDNLRIWRTFSLGDLMDIIMLDTRQYDRSITDLYWNTEYIHEIQNDAGRSLMGSRQENWFHNQLTKSKARGAAWRLIGSQIVFSRLNQSLTGGIEDPYNMDAWDGYQANRNRTFSHLYNNNITNNVVLAGDSHMSWASDLVWTGEHDYDSETGAGSIGVEFSGSAVSSPCPHGQNITMDAANNASAALVGGNRELQWQDTYYRGYYELHISHDAIQAQYFGIPTLVQRTPYEVSLANFTVKRDANALQRPVAGGIVESGALKGGKVVQTNLTYDTSTGEYKVHNLATFGYNQTVD
;
A
#
# COMPACT_ATOMS: atom_id res chain seq x y z
N MET A 1 -11.94 -6.08 -24.21
CA MET A 1 -10.91 -6.23 -25.28
C MET A 1 -10.29 -4.90 -25.72
N ASN A 2 -11.05 -3.84 -26.02
CA ASN A 2 -10.45 -2.57 -26.48
C ASN A 2 -9.49 -1.93 -25.45
N ALA A 3 -9.86 -1.90 -24.17
CA ALA A 3 -9.00 -1.37 -23.11
C ALA A 3 -7.69 -2.16 -22.95
N VAL A 4 -7.76 -3.50 -22.99
CA VAL A 4 -6.59 -4.39 -22.92
C VAL A 4 -5.65 -4.12 -24.09
N ARG A 5 -6.18 -4.02 -25.30
CA ARG A 5 -5.39 -3.70 -26.49
C ARG A 5 -4.67 -2.36 -26.35
N ALA A 6 -5.41 -1.31 -25.97
CA ALA A 6 -4.81 0.02 -25.78
C ALA A 6 -3.72 -0.01 -24.70
N TYR A 7 -3.91 -0.76 -23.61
CA TYR A 7 -2.88 -0.93 -22.58
C TYR A 7 -1.59 -1.54 -23.14
N PHE A 8 -1.66 -2.58 -23.98
CA PHE A 8 -0.48 -3.16 -24.64
C PHE A 8 0.15 -2.24 -25.69
N GLU A 9 -0.64 -1.40 -26.36
CA GLU A 9 -0.13 -0.46 -27.38
C GLU A 9 0.63 0.72 -26.77
N TRP A 10 0.23 1.17 -25.56
CA TRP A 10 0.77 2.38 -24.92
C TRP A 10 1.73 2.12 -23.75
N MET A 11 1.77 0.90 -23.22
CA MET A 11 2.69 0.54 -22.15
C MET A 11 3.90 -0.22 -22.70
N PRO A 12 5.12 0.02 -22.17
CA PRO A 12 6.33 -0.70 -22.57
C PRO A 12 6.39 -2.09 -21.92
N ILE A 13 5.40 -2.94 -22.22
CA ILE A 13 5.27 -4.29 -21.66
C ILE A 13 5.41 -5.34 -22.74
N ARG A 14 5.95 -6.50 -22.36
CA ARG A 14 5.92 -7.69 -23.18
C ARG A 14 4.69 -8.51 -22.82
N GLN A 15 4.11 -9.16 -23.82
CA GLN A 15 3.13 -10.19 -23.59
C GLN A 15 3.78 -11.35 -22.81
N VAL A 16 3.14 -11.79 -21.73
CA VAL A 16 3.67 -12.83 -20.85
C VAL A 16 3.47 -14.21 -21.46
N GLU A 17 2.35 -14.42 -22.14
CA GLU A 17 1.96 -15.68 -22.77
C GLU A 17 1.20 -15.36 -24.06
N MET A 18 1.68 -15.86 -25.21
CA MET A 18 1.17 -15.48 -26.53
C MET A 18 -0.31 -15.85 -26.75
N ASP A 19 -0.77 -16.90 -26.09
CA ASP A 19 -2.15 -17.40 -26.20
C ASP A 19 -3.08 -16.80 -25.12
N ASP A 20 -2.55 -15.96 -24.23
CA ASP A 20 -3.31 -15.33 -23.15
C ASP A 20 -3.05 -13.82 -23.08
N ASN A 21 -3.84 -13.07 -23.84
CA ASN A 21 -3.74 -11.61 -23.94
C ASN A 21 -4.17 -10.88 -22.66
N LEU A 22 -4.84 -11.54 -21.71
CA LEU A 22 -5.19 -10.93 -20.42
C LEU A 22 -4.05 -11.08 -19.41
N ARG A 23 -3.06 -11.91 -19.71
CA ARG A 23 -2.02 -12.28 -18.77
C ARG A 23 -0.93 -11.23 -18.61
N ILE A 24 -0.95 -10.52 -17.47
CA ILE A 24 0.05 -9.49 -17.14
C ILE A 24 0.90 -9.75 -15.87
N TRP A 25 0.46 -10.61 -14.94
CA TRP A 25 1.20 -10.89 -13.70
C TRP A 25 2.50 -11.65 -13.99
N ARG A 26 3.60 -11.26 -13.34
CA ARG A 26 4.96 -11.68 -13.73
C ARG A 26 5.94 -11.46 -12.60
N THR A 27 7.11 -12.08 -12.70
CA THR A 27 8.16 -11.95 -11.68
C THR A 27 9.46 -11.47 -12.31
N PHE A 28 10.20 -10.63 -11.60
CA PHE A 28 11.56 -10.21 -11.93
C PHE A 28 12.50 -10.57 -10.78
N SER A 29 13.61 -11.23 -11.08
CA SER A 29 14.64 -11.55 -10.09
C SER A 29 15.86 -10.66 -10.29
N LEU A 30 16.21 -9.88 -9.27
CA LEU A 30 17.35 -8.96 -9.30
C LEU A 30 18.45 -9.49 -8.39
N GLY A 31 19.37 -10.28 -8.96
CA GLY A 31 20.41 -10.96 -8.20
C GLY A 31 19.84 -11.75 -7.02
N ASP A 32 20.56 -11.84 -5.92
CA ASP A 32 20.07 -12.35 -4.63
C ASP A 32 19.42 -11.26 -3.76
N LEU A 33 19.34 -10.02 -4.24
CA LEU A 33 18.77 -8.90 -3.51
C LEU A 33 17.25 -9.04 -3.37
N MET A 34 16.53 -9.18 -4.48
CA MET A 34 15.07 -9.22 -4.43
C MET A 34 14.41 -9.98 -5.58
N ASP A 35 13.19 -10.43 -5.31
CA ASP A 35 12.19 -10.77 -6.32
C ASP A 35 11.08 -9.72 -6.30
N ILE A 36 10.69 -9.22 -7.47
CA ILE A 36 9.51 -8.38 -7.67
C ILE A 36 8.43 -9.25 -8.30
N ILE A 37 7.36 -9.54 -7.56
CA ILE A 37 6.24 -10.39 -7.95
C ILE A 37 5.03 -9.49 -8.19
N MET A 38 4.69 -9.24 -9.45
CA MET A 38 3.61 -8.35 -9.87
C MET A 38 2.32 -9.14 -10.05
N LEU A 39 1.26 -8.76 -9.33
CA LEU A 39 -0.08 -9.36 -9.39
C LEU A 39 -1.01 -8.62 -10.36
N ASP A 40 -2.05 -9.31 -10.80
CA ASP A 40 -3.29 -8.74 -11.34
C ASP A 40 -4.44 -9.06 -10.39
N THR A 41 -5.04 -8.04 -9.79
CA THR A 41 -6.19 -8.19 -8.89
C THR A 41 -7.47 -7.58 -9.47
N ARG A 42 -7.55 -7.46 -10.81
CA ARG A 42 -8.66 -6.78 -11.49
C ARG A 42 -9.29 -7.63 -12.59
N GLN A 43 -8.52 -8.02 -13.60
CA GLN A 43 -9.11 -8.38 -14.91
C GLN A 43 -9.15 -9.88 -15.18
N TYR A 44 -8.30 -10.69 -14.54
CA TYR A 44 -8.10 -12.06 -15.01
C TYR A 44 -9.21 -13.04 -14.60
N ASP A 45 -9.38 -13.28 -13.30
CA ASP A 45 -10.27 -14.33 -12.80
C ASP A 45 -10.80 -13.97 -11.39
N ARG A 46 -11.02 -12.67 -11.19
CA ARG A 46 -11.49 -12.08 -9.93
C ARG A 46 -12.98 -12.39 -9.74
N SER A 47 -13.37 -12.90 -8.57
CA SER A 47 -14.79 -12.99 -8.17
C SER A 47 -15.45 -11.60 -8.14
N ILE A 48 -16.78 -11.51 -8.28
CA ILE A 48 -17.50 -10.23 -8.25
C ILE A 48 -17.02 -9.30 -7.13
N THR A 49 -16.74 -8.05 -7.50
CA THR A 49 -16.28 -7.00 -6.58
C THR A 49 -17.42 -6.09 -6.15
N ASP A 50 -17.12 -5.17 -5.24
CA ASP A 50 -18.02 -4.08 -4.89
C ASP A 50 -18.20 -3.12 -6.08
N LEU A 51 -19.46 -2.95 -6.45
CA LEU A 51 -19.94 -2.06 -7.50
C LEU A 51 -20.84 -0.95 -6.92
N TYR A 52 -20.71 -0.69 -5.62
CA TYR A 52 -21.46 0.27 -4.80
C TYR A 52 -22.93 -0.08 -4.54
N TRP A 53 -23.60 -0.74 -5.48
CA TRP A 53 -25.00 -1.19 -5.31
C TRP A 53 -25.11 -2.58 -4.65
N ASN A 54 -24.00 -3.31 -4.53
CA ASN A 54 -23.93 -4.66 -3.96
C ASN A 54 -23.00 -4.76 -2.75
N THR A 55 -22.62 -3.64 -2.12
CA THR A 55 -21.65 -3.61 -1.01
C THR A 55 -22.04 -4.55 0.12
N GLU A 56 -23.30 -4.53 0.56
CA GLU A 56 -23.84 -5.44 1.59
C GLU A 56 -23.67 -6.92 1.20
N TYR A 57 -23.99 -7.26 -0.05
CA TYR A 57 -23.81 -8.62 -0.55
C TYR A 57 -22.33 -9.04 -0.54
N ILE A 58 -21.41 -8.16 -0.97
CA ILE A 58 -19.98 -8.45 -0.91
C ILE A 58 -19.50 -8.63 0.53
N HIS A 59 -19.99 -7.80 1.45
CA HIS A 59 -19.70 -7.91 2.88
C HIS A 59 -20.16 -9.27 3.46
N GLU A 60 -21.36 -9.74 3.10
CA GLU A 60 -21.86 -11.06 3.54
C GLU A 60 -20.96 -12.20 3.07
N ILE A 61 -20.45 -12.13 1.84
CA ILE A 61 -19.65 -13.20 1.25
C ILE A 61 -18.14 -13.00 1.43
N GLN A 62 -17.64 -11.90 2.01
CA GLN A 62 -16.20 -11.55 2.03
C GLN A 62 -15.28 -12.67 2.55
N ASN A 63 -15.81 -13.54 3.42
CA ASN A 63 -15.15 -14.69 4.03
C ASN A 63 -15.49 -16.05 3.40
N ASP A 64 -16.28 -16.08 2.33
CA ASP A 64 -16.61 -17.30 1.60
C ASP A 64 -15.34 -17.96 1.04
N ALA A 65 -15.17 -19.25 1.33
CA ALA A 65 -13.97 -20.01 1.00
C ALA A 65 -13.65 -20.03 -0.51
N GLY A 66 -14.68 -19.95 -1.36
CA GLY A 66 -14.57 -19.96 -2.82
C GLY A 66 -14.19 -18.61 -3.42
N ARG A 67 -14.26 -17.50 -2.66
CA ARG A 67 -13.88 -16.19 -3.19
C ARG A 67 -12.39 -16.12 -3.50
N SER A 68 -12.10 -15.53 -4.65
CA SER A 68 -10.74 -15.32 -5.12
C SER A 68 -10.60 -13.97 -5.80
N LEU A 69 -9.54 -13.25 -5.44
CA LEU A 69 -9.16 -11.98 -6.05
C LEU A 69 -8.29 -12.19 -7.29
N MET A 70 -7.52 -13.28 -7.31
CA MET A 70 -6.55 -13.60 -8.36
C MET A 70 -7.02 -14.75 -9.27
N GLY A 71 -7.99 -15.53 -8.83
CA GLY A 71 -8.33 -16.82 -9.42
C GLY A 71 -7.28 -17.90 -9.14
N SER A 72 -7.64 -19.15 -9.38
CA SER A 72 -6.83 -20.31 -8.99
C SER A 72 -5.48 -20.37 -9.70
N ARG A 73 -5.42 -19.98 -10.98
CA ARG A 73 -4.20 -20.03 -11.80
C ARG A 73 -3.12 -19.08 -11.27
N GLN A 74 -3.49 -17.83 -11.02
CA GLN A 74 -2.56 -16.83 -10.49
C GLN A 74 -2.24 -17.07 -9.02
N GLU A 75 -3.21 -17.49 -8.20
CA GLU A 75 -2.96 -17.79 -6.78
C GLU A 75 -1.92 -18.91 -6.62
N ASN A 76 -2.09 -20.03 -7.34
CA ASN A 76 -1.11 -21.12 -7.33
C ASN A 76 0.26 -20.67 -7.88
N TRP A 77 0.26 -19.88 -8.96
CA TRP A 77 1.50 -19.30 -9.48
C TRP A 77 2.19 -18.43 -8.42
N PHE A 78 1.45 -17.57 -7.74
CA PHE A 78 1.97 -16.62 -6.75
C PHE A 78 2.62 -17.34 -5.56
N HIS A 79 1.92 -18.31 -4.96
CA HIS A 79 2.47 -19.14 -3.89
C HIS A 79 3.76 -19.88 -4.33
N ASN A 80 3.75 -20.40 -5.56
CA ASN A 80 4.96 -21.01 -6.12
C ASN A 80 6.11 -20.01 -6.29
N GLN A 81 5.84 -18.75 -6.69
CA GLN A 81 6.89 -17.73 -6.78
C GLN A 81 7.45 -17.35 -5.41
N LEU A 82 6.61 -17.22 -4.39
CA LEU A 82 7.05 -16.96 -3.02
C LEU A 82 7.96 -18.08 -2.49
N THR A 83 7.54 -19.33 -2.68
CA THR A 83 8.32 -20.52 -2.31
C THR A 83 9.65 -20.57 -3.05
N LYS A 84 9.65 -20.34 -4.38
CA LYS A 84 10.88 -20.30 -5.19
C LYS A 84 11.81 -19.17 -4.77
N SER A 85 11.27 -17.98 -4.50
CA SER A 85 12.03 -16.83 -4.02
C SER A 85 12.73 -17.13 -2.71
N LYS A 86 12.04 -17.79 -1.76
CA LYS A 86 12.63 -18.27 -0.51
C LYS A 86 13.74 -19.29 -0.75
N ALA A 87 13.46 -20.33 -1.54
CA ALA A 87 14.43 -21.38 -1.83
C ALA A 87 15.70 -20.84 -2.53
N ARG A 88 15.54 -19.80 -3.35
CA ARG A 88 16.63 -19.11 -4.06
C ARG A 88 17.50 -18.25 -3.13
N GLY A 89 17.04 -17.95 -1.91
CA GLY A 89 17.76 -17.10 -0.96
C GLY A 89 17.65 -15.61 -1.25
N ALA A 90 16.61 -15.16 -1.98
CA ALA A 90 16.39 -13.74 -2.20
C ALA A 90 16.19 -13.02 -0.85
N ALA A 91 16.89 -11.90 -0.63
CA ALA A 91 16.79 -11.15 0.62
C ALA A 91 15.37 -10.59 0.81
N TRP A 92 14.74 -10.08 -0.25
CA TRP A 92 13.42 -9.46 -0.22
C TRP A 92 12.43 -10.03 -1.25
N ARG A 93 11.14 -10.04 -0.88
CA ARG A 93 10.01 -10.37 -1.75
C ARG A 93 9.11 -9.15 -1.87
N LEU A 94 9.24 -8.40 -2.96
CA LEU A 94 8.38 -7.26 -3.25
C LEU A 94 7.17 -7.76 -4.02
N ILE A 95 5.97 -7.52 -3.48
CA ILE A 95 4.70 -7.99 -4.02
C ILE A 95 3.92 -6.78 -4.49
N GLY A 96 3.85 -6.59 -5.82
CA GLY A 96 3.07 -5.51 -6.42
C GLY A 96 1.60 -5.87 -6.49
N SER A 97 0.77 -5.19 -5.70
CA SER A 97 -0.69 -5.29 -5.71
C SER A 97 -1.29 -3.94 -6.11
N GLN A 98 -2.41 -3.94 -6.83
CA GLN A 98 -3.13 -2.72 -7.17
C GLN A 98 -3.76 -2.09 -5.92
N ILE A 99 -4.29 -2.96 -5.07
CA ILE A 99 -5.10 -2.62 -3.91
C ILE A 99 -4.43 -3.08 -2.61
N VAL A 100 -4.82 -2.37 -1.57
CA VAL A 100 -4.55 -2.55 -0.15
C VAL A 100 -4.73 -4.00 0.29
N PHE A 101 -3.65 -4.62 0.76
CA PHE A 101 -3.58 -5.96 1.29
C PHE A 101 -3.86 -6.01 2.79
N SER A 102 -3.29 -5.09 3.57
CA SER A 102 -3.49 -5.06 5.02
C SER A 102 -4.96 -4.88 5.36
N ARG A 103 -5.38 -5.40 6.52
CA ARG A 103 -6.72 -5.14 7.03
C ARG A 103 -6.83 -3.66 7.37
N LEU A 104 -7.88 -3.00 6.90
CA LEU A 104 -8.14 -1.60 7.21
C LEU A 104 -9.56 -1.43 7.75
N ASN A 105 -9.68 -1.48 9.07
CA ASN A 105 -10.89 -1.14 9.80
C ASN A 105 -11.12 0.38 9.80
N GLN A 106 -12.16 0.80 9.09
CA GLN A 106 -12.62 2.17 8.92
C GLN A 106 -13.80 2.50 9.85
N SER A 107 -14.10 1.68 10.86
CA SER A 107 -15.27 1.91 11.73
C SER A 107 -15.25 3.26 12.44
N LEU A 108 -14.06 3.80 12.71
CA LEU A 108 -13.86 5.10 13.35
C LEU A 108 -13.91 6.29 12.38
N THR A 109 -13.98 6.05 11.07
CA THR A 109 -14.06 7.09 10.02
C THR A 109 -15.33 7.01 9.18
N GLY A 110 -15.84 5.81 8.90
CA GLY A 110 -16.98 5.55 8.01
C GLY A 110 -18.19 4.89 8.68
N GLY A 111 -18.14 4.60 9.98
CA GLY A 111 -19.22 3.93 10.71
C GLY A 111 -19.07 2.41 10.80
N ILE A 112 -19.88 1.77 11.66
CA ILE A 112 -19.69 0.37 12.09
C ILE A 112 -20.29 -0.64 11.09
N GLU A 113 -21.23 -0.22 10.24
CA GLU A 113 -21.99 -1.12 9.37
C GLU A 113 -21.12 -1.75 8.28
N ASP A 114 -20.30 -0.95 7.59
CA ASP A 114 -19.37 -1.42 6.54
C ASP A 114 -17.93 -0.93 6.82
N PRO A 115 -17.25 -1.51 7.81
CA PRO A 115 -15.99 -0.98 8.29
C PRO A 115 -14.81 -1.30 7.36
N TYR A 116 -15.00 -1.99 6.23
CA TYR A 116 -13.89 -2.34 5.34
C TYR A 116 -14.15 -1.96 3.89
N ASN A 117 -13.06 -1.81 3.12
CA ASN A 117 -13.16 -1.58 1.69
C ASN A 117 -13.42 -2.91 0.96
N MET A 118 -14.67 -3.11 0.52
CA MET A 118 -15.12 -4.33 -0.16
C MET A 118 -14.53 -4.51 -1.58
N ASP A 119 -13.97 -3.45 -2.19
CA ASP A 119 -13.19 -3.57 -3.44
C ASP A 119 -11.70 -3.86 -3.18
N ALA A 120 -11.21 -3.79 -1.95
CA ALA A 120 -9.83 -4.13 -1.58
C ALA A 120 -9.70 -5.60 -1.12
N TRP A 121 -8.54 -6.01 -0.59
CA TRP A 121 -8.35 -7.37 -0.07
C TRP A 121 -9.26 -7.68 1.12
N ASP A 122 -9.82 -6.67 1.81
CA ASP A 122 -10.82 -6.88 2.86
C ASP A 122 -12.14 -7.48 2.33
N GLY A 123 -12.50 -7.28 1.05
CA GLY A 123 -13.65 -7.96 0.41
C GLY A 123 -13.35 -9.40 -0.06
N TYR A 124 -12.11 -9.87 0.12
CA TYR A 124 -11.59 -11.15 -0.34
C TYR A 124 -10.77 -11.84 0.77
N GLN A 125 -11.28 -11.80 2.00
CA GLN A 125 -10.58 -12.25 3.22
C GLN A 125 -10.14 -13.72 3.11
N ALA A 126 -10.97 -14.60 2.53
CA ALA A 126 -10.58 -15.99 2.32
C ALA A 126 -9.32 -16.12 1.45
N ASN A 127 -9.19 -15.33 0.38
CA ASN A 127 -8.00 -15.34 -0.46
C ASN A 127 -6.79 -14.73 0.24
N ARG A 128 -6.98 -13.65 1.02
CA ARG A 128 -5.93 -13.06 1.86
C ARG A 128 -5.43 -14.05 2.90
N ASN A 129 -6.33 -14.76 3.56
CA ASN A 129 -6.01 -15.77 4.57
C ASN A 129 -5.25 -16.95 3.97
N ARG A 130 -5.57 -17.40 2.75
CA ARG A 130 -4.76 -18.41 2.04
C ARG A 130 -3.34 -17.92 1.74
N THR A 131 -3.20 -16.64 1.40
CA THR A 131 -1.87 -16.01 1.22
C THR A 131 -1.09 -15.99 2.52
N PHE A 132 -1.69 -15.49 3.62
CA PHE A 132 -1.04 -15.50 4.93
C PHE A 132 -0.71 -16.93 5.39
N SER A 133 -1.64 -17.87 5.24
CA SER A 133 -1.43 -19.28 5.52
C SER A 133 -0.21 -19.83 4.79
N HIS A 134 -0.06 -19.52 3.50
CA HIS A 134 1.12 -19.92 2.74
C HIS A 134 2.41 -19.30 3.31
N LEU A 135 2.42 -18.00 3.62
CA LEU A 135 3.59 -17.30 4.15
C LEU A 135 4.00 -17.81 5.53
N TYR A 136 3.07 -17.88 6.50
CA TYR A 136 3.34 -18.31 7.86
C TYR A 136 3.73 -19.80 7.93
N ASN A 137 2.96 -20.69 7.28
CA ASN A 137 3.23 -22.15 7.35
C ASN A 137 4.56 -22.53 6.69
N ASN A 138 5.01 -21.76 5.69
CA ASN A 138 6.29 -21.99 5.02
C ASN A 138 7.41 -21.10 5.54
N ASN A 139 7.18 -20.31 6.59
CA ASN A 139 8.12 -19.34 7.16
C ASN A 139 8.78 -18.45 6.08
N ILE A 140 7.97 -17.90 5.18
CA ILE A 140 8.41 -17.02 4.10
C ILE A 140 8.37 -15.60 4.64
N THR A 141 9.55 -15.07 5.02
CA THR A 141 9.76 -13.76 5.63
C THR A 141 10.22 -12.72 4.61
N ASN A 142 10.47 -11.48 5.06
CA ASN A 142 10.96 -10.34 4.27
C ASN A 142 10.04 -9.99 3.09
N ASN A 143 8.73 -10.03 3.33
CA ASN A 143 7.73 -9.64 2.35
C ASN A 143 7.46 -8.14 2.45
N VAL A 144 7.37 -7.49 1.30
CA VAL A 144 6.99 -6.08 1.17
C VAL A 144 5.87 -6.00 0.16
N VAL A 145 4.66 -5.71 0.63
CA VAL A 145 3.51 -5.48 -0.26
C VAL A 145 3.49 -4.02 -0.66
N LEU A 146 3.35 -3.76 -1.96
CA LEU A 146 3.19 -2.44 -2.54
C LEU A 146 1.74 -2.29 -3.00
N ALA A 147 1.10 -1.20 -2.60
CA ALA A 147 -0.30 -0.91 -2.96
C ALA A 147 -0.50 0.55 -3.40
N GLY A 148 -1.65 0.80 -4.00
CA GLY A 148 -2.17 2.13 -4.33
C GLY A 148 -3.70 2.14 -4.21
N ASP A 149 -4.38 2.68 -5.22
CA ASP A 149 -5.85 2.71 -5.38
C ASP A 149 -6.61 3.59 -4.37
N SER A 150 -6.28 3.52 -3.08
CA SER A 150 -6.98 4.23 -1.99
C SER A 150 -6.85 5.75 -2.02
N HIS A 151 -5.92 6.27 -2.84
CA HIS A 151 -5.47 7.67 -2.85
C HIS A 151 -4.92 8.14 -1.49
N MET A 152 -4.49 7.22 -0.63
CA MET A 152 -3.92 7.50 0.69
C MET A 152 -2.57 6.81 0.85
N SER A 153 -1.66 7.48 1.56
CA SER A 153 -0.36 6.90 1.90
C SER A 153 -0.44 6.20 3.25
N TRP A 154 0.24 5.05 3.38
CA TRP A 154 0.46 4.43 4.68
C TRP A 154 1.65 3.48 4.71
N ALA A 155 2.06 3.19 5.94
CA ALA A 155 2.96 2.09 6.27
C ALA A 155 2.31 1.21 7.35
N SER A 156 2.19 -0.09 7.08
CA SER A 156 1.63 -1.09 8.00
C SER A 156 2.55 -2.28 8.13
N ASP A 157 2.54 -2.91 9.30
CA ASP A 157 3.06 -4.28 9.44
C ASP A 157 2.06 -5.28 8.81
N LEU A 158 2.55 -6.40 8.28
CA LEU A 158 1.73 -7.46 7.68
C LEU A 158 1.42 -8.54 8.71
N VAL A 159 0.18 -8.51 9.21
CA VAL A 159 -0.27 -9.35 10.32
C VAL A 159 -1.49 -10.16 9.92
N TRP A 160 -1.47 -11.46 10.21
CA TRP A 160 -2.66 -12.29 10.09
C TRP A 160 -3.51 -12.21 11.37
N THR A 161 -4.29 -11.13 11.47
CA THR A 161 -5.07 -10.78 12.65
C THR A 161 -6.02 -11.90 13.06
N GLY A 162 -5.95 -12.32 14.33
CA GLY A 162 -6.80 -13.36 14.91
C GLY A 162 -6.23 -14.78 14.84
N GLU A 163 -5.19 -15.01 14.04
CA GLU A 163 -4.58 -16.33 13.87
C GLU A 163 -3.18 -16.42 14.50
N HIS A 164 -2.44 -15.31 14.52
CA HIS A 164 -1.12 -15.23 15.15
C HIS A 164 -1.04 -14.06 16.13
N ASP A 165 -0.30 -14.26 17.22
CA ASP A 165 0.02 -13.20 18.17
C ASP A 165 0.81 -12.11 17.46
N TYR A 166 0.41 -10.87 17.71
CA TYR A 166 1.08 -9.67 17.22
C TYR A 166 1.28 -8.70 18.38
N ASP A 167 2.44 -8.05 18.41
CA ASP A 167 2.73 -6.94 19.32
C ASP A 167 3.00 -5.67 18.52
N SER A 168 2.07 -4.70 18.61
CA SER A 168 2.19 -3.42 17.94
C SER A 168 3.37 -2.56 18.40
N GLU A 169 3.78 -2.68 19.66
CA GLU A 169 4.86 -1.85 20.21
C GLU A 169 6.22 -2.31 19.66
N THR A 170 6.40 -3.60 19.47
CA THR A 170 7.67 -4.20 19.02
C THR A 170 7.67 -4.61 17.55
N GLY A 171 6.51 -4.84 16.93
CA GLY A 171 6.35 -5.42 15.60
C GLY A 171 6.40 -6.96 15.57
N ALA A 172 6.60 -7.62 16.73
CA ALA A 172 6.72 -9.07 16.81
C ALA A 172 5.44 -9.76 16.33
N GLY A 173 5.58 -10.82 15.52
CA GLY A 173 4.45 -11.56 14.93
C GLY A 173 4.10 -11.14 13.49
N SER A 174 4.66 -10.04 12.99
CA SER A 174 4.54 -9.62 11.59
C SER A 174 5.37 -10.52 10.64
N ILE A 175 4.91 -10.66 9.40
CA ILE A 175 5.59 -11.42 8.33
C ILE A 175 6.16 -10.53 7.21
N GLY A 176 6.05 -9.21 7.37
CA GLY A 176 6.50 -8.23 6.41
C GLY A 176 5.88 -6.86 6.65
N VAL A 177 5.92 -6.00 5.63
CA VAL A 177 5.30 -4.68 5.68
C VAL A 177 4.50 -4.40 4.42
N GLU A 178 3.53 -3.51 4.53
CA GLU A 178 2.86 -2.89 3.40
C GLU A 178 3.22 -1.41 3.32
N PHE A 179 3.61 -0.98 2.12
CA PHE A 179 3.74 0.42 1.75
C PHE A 179 2.69 0.73 0.68
N SER A 180 1.71 1.57 1.03
CA SER A 180 0.75 2.12 0.07
C SER A 180 1.10 3.56 -0.22
N GLY A 181 1.08 3.93 -1.50
CA GLY A 181 1.22 5.31 -1.93
C GLY A 181 -0.13 5.99 -2.12
N SER A 182 -0.16 7.30 -1.92
CA SER A 182 -1.28 8.12 -2.38
C SER A 182 -1.35 8.15 -3.92
N ALA A 183 -2.35 8.85 -4.45
CA ALA A 183 -2.43 9.09 -5.88
C ALA A 183 -1.41 10.16 -6.32
N VAL A 184 -1.06 10.13 -7.61
CA VAL A 184 -0.28 11.21 -8.23
C VAL A 184 -1.10 12.50 -8.30
N SER A 185 -2.37 12.41 -8.70
CA SER A 185 -3.26 13.58 -8.86
C SER A 185 -4.71 13.35 -8.44
N SER A 186 -5.20 12.11 -8.39
CA SER A 186 -6.58 11.81 -7.98
C SER A 186 -6.88 12.34 -6.57
N PRO A 187 -8.09 12.86 -6.30
CA PRO A 187 -8.38 13.53 -5.05
C PRO A 187 -8.47 12.59 -3.84
N CYS A 188 -8.36 13.17 -2.64
CA CYS A 188 -8.58 12.46 -1.37
C CYS A 188 -9.98 11.85 -1.34
N PRO A 189 -10.14 10.62 -0.81
CA PRO A 189 -11.44 9.98 -0.67
C PRO A 189 -12.38 10.71 0.30
N HIS A 190 -11.85 11.56 1.20
CA HIS A 190 -12.63 12.38 2.13
C HIS A 190 -13.05 13.74 1.55
N GLY A 191 -12.79 13.99 0.26
CA GLY A 191 -13.24 15.17 -0.47
C GLY A 191 -12.12 16.12 -0.91
N GLN A 192 -12.36 16.80 -2.04
CA GLN A 192 -11.35 17.62 -2.75
C GLN A 192 -10.85 18.86 -1.97
N ASN A 193 -11.63 19.36 -1.02
CA ASN A 193 -11.32 20.56 -0.24
C ASN A 193 -11.14 20.26 1.25
N ILE A 194 -10.76 19.01 1.59
CA ILE A 194 -10.47 18.66 2.96
C ILE A 194 -9.33 19.53 3.50
N THR A 195 -9.48 20.05 4.72
CA THR A 195 -8.40 20.77 5.40
C THR A 195 -7.36 19.77 5.91
N MET A 196 -6.12 20.22 6.06
CA MET A 196 -5.05 19.41 6.65
C MET A 196 -5.44 18.86 8.03
N ASP A 197 -6.04 19.69 8.88
CA ASP A 197 -6.47 19.27 10.23
C ASP A 197 -7.54 18.18 10.17
N ALA A 198 -8.53 18.31 9.28
CA ALA A 198 -9.56 17.29 9.11
C ALA A 198 -8.96 15.98 8.56
N ALA A 199 -8.03 16.09 7.62
CA ALA A 199 -7.30 14.95 7.08
C ALA A 199 -6.48 14.23 8.15
N ASN A 200 -5.70 14.96 8.96
CA ASN A 200 -4.91 14.40 10.05
C ASN A 200 -5.81 13.75 11.13
N ASN A 201 -6.99 14.31 11.41
CA ASN A 201 -7.96 13.69 12.31
C ASN A 201 -8.50 12.37 11.75
N ALA A 202 -8.81 12.30 10.45
CA ALA A 202 -9.21 11.05 9.81
C ALA A 202 -8.06 10.02 9.83
N SER A 203 -6.83 10.45 9.58
CA SER A 203 -5.62 9.63 9.73
C SER A 203 -5.48 9.06 11.14
N ALA A 204 -5.69 9.89 12.17
CA ALA A 204 -5.61 9.48 13.57
C ALA A 204 -6.69 8.45 13.93
N ALA A 205 -7.90 8.59 13.40
CA ALA A 205 -8.97 7.62 13.57
C ALA A 205 -8.64 6.27 12.91
N LEU A 206 -8.08 6.26 11.69
CA LEU A 206 -7.63 5.04 11.02
C LEU A 206 -6.50 4.35 11.80
N VAL A 207 -5.47 5.11 12.21
CA VAL A 207 -4.37 4.57 13.02
C VAL A 207 -4.88 4.07 14.38
N GLY A 208 -5.88 4.72 14.98
CA GLY A 208 -6.51 4.30 16.23
C GLY A 208 -7.30 3.00 16.10
N GLY A 209 -7.97 2.78 14.96
CA GLY A 209 -8.82 1.61 14.70
C GLY A 209 -8.07 0.35 14.26
N ASN A 210 -6.79 0.48 13.91
CA ASN A 210 -5.97 -0.59 13.33
C ASN A 210 -4.65 -0.73 14.09
N ARG A 211 -4.37 -1.91 14.64
CA ARG A 211 -3.21 -2.13 15.52
C ARG A 211 -1.91 -2.27 14.73
N GLU A 212 -2.00 -2.79 13.53
CA GLU A 212 -0.95 -3.06 12.55
C GLU A 212 -0.56 -1.81 11.75
N LEU A 213 -1.51 -0.90 11.49
CA LEU A 213 -1.31 0.35 10.75
C LEU A 213 -0.49 1.34 11.58
N GLN A 214 0.76 1.59 11.18
CA GLN A 214 1.67 2.43 11.97
C GLN A 214 1.64 3.90 11.55
N TRP A 215 1.44 4.19 10.27
CA TRP A 215 1.31 5.57 9.78
C TRP A 215 0.29 5.64 8.65
N GLN A 216 -0.46 6.75 8.60
CA GLN A 216 -1.41 7.03 7.51
C GLN A 216 -1.42 8.53 7.23
N ASP A 217 -1.42 8.90 5.95
CA ASP A 217 -1.67 10.26 5.46
C ASP A 217 -2.75 10.24 4.38
N THR A 218 -3.82 11.00 4.60
CA THR A 218 -4.92 11.16 3.64
C THR A 218 -4.86 12.51 2.89
N TYR A 219 -3.94 13.40 3.26
CA TYR A 219 -3.93 14.77 2.75
C TYR A 219 -3.10 14.95 1.47
N TYR A 220 -1.85 14.51 1.48
CA TYR A 220 -0.91 14.76 0.40
C TYR A 220 -1.06 13.76 -0.73
N ARG A 221 -1.00 14.26 -1.96
CA ARG A 221 -0.72 13.45 -3.15
C ARG A 221 0.78 13.42 -3.38
N GLY A 222 1.25 12.40 -4.07
CA GLY A 222 2.66 12.27 -4.37
C GLY A 222 3.04 10.81 -4.57
N TYR A 223 4.20 10.45 -4.06
CA TYR A 223 4.82 9.16 -4.30
C TYR A 223 5.72 8.78 -3.13
N TYR A 224 6.32 7.60 -3.22
CA TYR A 224 7.37 7.20 -2.30
C TYR A 224 8.49 6.50 -3.06
N GLU A 225 9.67 6.53 -2.48
CA GLU A 225 10.85 5.85 -2.97
C GLU A 225 11.21 4.69 -2.04
N LEU A 226 11.64 3.58 -2.62
CA LEU A 226 12.24 2.47 -1.88
C LEU A 226 13.72 2.36 -2.20
N HIS A 227 14.55 2.55 -1.18
CA HIS A 227 15.99 2.34 -1.25
C HIS A 227 16.29 0.98 -0.62
N ILE A 228 16.68 0.01 -1.45
CA ILE A 228 16.72 -1.41 -1.08
C ILE A 228 18.17 -1.91 -1.10
N SER A 229 18.61 -2.43 0.03
CA SER A 229 19.90 -3.11 0.22
C SER A 229 19.68 -4.50 0.81
N HIS A 230 20.72 -5.34 0.85
CA HIS A 230 20.62 -6.65 1.50
C HIS A 230 20.28 -6.57 3.00
N ASP A 231 20.60 -5.46 3.66
CA ASP A 231 20.46 -5.29 5.11
C ASP A 231 19.19 -4.55 5.53
N ALA A 232 18.66 -3.69 4.66
CA ALA A 232 17.48 -2.89 4.96
C ALA A 232 16.79 -2.34 3.72
N ILE A 233 15.51 -2.04 3.88
CA ILE A 233 14.71 -1.19 3.01
C ILE A 233 14.45 0.13 3.72
N GLN A 234 14.61 1.23 3.01
CA GLN A 234 14.18 2.56 3.46
C GLN A 234 13.07 3.04 2.53
N ALA A 235 11.91 3.37 3.09
CA ALA A 235 10.78 3.92 2.36
C ALA A 235 10.66 5.42 2.69
N GLN A 236 10.75 6.27 1.69
CA GLN A 236 10.68 7.73 1.84
C GLN A 236 9.46 8.26 1.11
N TYR A 237 8.54 8.89 1.83
CA TYR A 237 7.29 9.41 1.28
C TYR A 237 7.39 10.90 1.00
N PHE A 238 6.91 11.31 -0.18
CA PHE A 238 6.95 12.69 -0.64
C PHE A 238 5.56 13.17 -1.03
N GLY A 239 5.20 14.36 -0.55
CA GLY A 239 3.96 15.05 -0.86
C GLY A 239 4.20 16.23 -1.78
N ILE A 240 3.32 16.45 -2.74
CA ILE A 240 3.37 17.62 -3.62
C ILE A 240 2.55 18.74 -2.98
N PRO A 241 3.08 19.98 -2.87
CA PRO A 241 2.42 21.06 -2.15
C PRO A 241 1.26 21.72 -2.93
N THR A 242 1.03 21.33 -4.19
CA THR A 242 -0.12 21.77 -5.02
C THR A 242 -0.33 20.83 -6.20
N LEU A 243 -1.59 20.62 -6.58
CA LEU A 243 -1.96 19.82 -7.76
C LEU A 243 -2.43 20.68 -8.94
N VAL A 244 -2.68 21.97 -8.68
CA VAL A 244 -3.25 22.90 -9.66
C VAL A 244 -2.18 23.71 -10.38
N GLN A 245 -1.01 23.87 -9.75
CA GLN A 245 0.12 24.60 -10.33
C GLN A 245 1.29 23.66 -10.56
N ARG A 246 1.97 23.83 -11.70
CA ARG A 246 3.23 23.13 -11.94
C ARG A 246 4.26 23.58 -10.92
N THR A 247 4.82 22.64 -10.18
CA THR A 247 5.82 22.90 -9.14
C THR A 247 6.92 21.84 -9.20
N PRO A 248 8.20 22.21 -8.99
CA PRO A 248 9.28 21.25 -8.76
C PRO A 248 9.42 20.87 -7.28
N TYR A 249 8.60 21.46 -6.41
CA TYR A 249 8.71 21.32 -4.97
C TYR A 249 8.01 20.07 -4.45
N GLU A 250 8.61 19.43 -3.45
CA GLU A 250 8.02 18.34 -2.68
C GLU A 250 8.28 18.52 -1.18
N VAL A 251 7.45 17.88 -0.38
CA VAL A 251 7.49 17.86 1.09
C VAL A 251 7.81 16.44 1.52
N SER A 252 8.86 16.25 2.33
CA SER A 252 9.15 14.93 2.93
C SER A 252 8.10 14.62 4.00
N LEU A 253 7.30 13.58 3.81
CA LEU A 253 6.18 13.25 4.68
C LEU A 253 6.57 12.33 5.84
N ALA A 254 7.22 11.21 5.51
CA ALA A 254 7.55 10.18 6.47
C ALA A 254 8.64 9.26 5.91
N ASN A 255 9.56 8.81 6.78
CA ASN A 255 10.65 7.92 6.41
C ASN A 255 10.61 6.67 7.28
N PHE A 256 10.52 5.50 6.66
CA PHE A 256 10.46 4.22 7.34
C PHE A 256 11.68 3.37 7.02
N THR A 257 12.09 2.54 7.98
CA THR A 257 13.14 1.54 7.77
C THR A 257 12.59 0.16 8.11
N VAL A 258 12.93 -0.84 7.30
CA VAL A 258 12.69 -2.26 7.60
C VAL A 258 14.05 -2.93 7.55
N LYS A 259 14.47 -3.52 8.69
CA LYS A 259 15.71 -4.30 8.75
C LYS A 259 15.47 -5.70 8.21
N ARG A 260 16.47 -6.27 7.55
CA ARG A 260 16.44 -7.66 7.10
C ARG A 260 16.06 -8.56 8.26
N ASP A 261 15.16 -9.51 8.00
CA ASP A 261 14.66 -10.52 8.95
C ASP A 261 13.85 -9.97 10.14
N ALA A 262 13.65 -8.64 10.23
CA ALA A 262 12.80 -8.04 11.26
C ALA A 262 11.30 -8.17 10.96
N ASN A 263 10.93 -8.28 9.67
CA ASN A 263 9.55 -8.46 9.20
C ASN A 263 8.55 -7.38 9.64
N ALA A 264 9.03 -6.25 10.15
CA ALA A 264 8.20 -5.14 10.62
C ALA A 264 8.95 -3.82 10.41
N LEU A 265 8.21 -2.71 10.47
CA LEU A 265 8.79 -1.38 10.50
C LEU A 265 9.70 -1.25 11.75
N GLN A 266 10.91 -0.71 11.57
CA GLN A 266 11.84 -0.48 12.66
C GLN A 266 11.19 0.42 13.71
N ARG A 267 11.26 -0.01 14.99
CA ARG A 267 10.79 0.76 16.14
C ARG A 267 11.92 1.64 16.73
N PRO A 268 11.63 2.86 17.22
CA PRO A 268 10.36 3.57 17.07
C PRO A 268 10.07 3.90 15.60
N VAL A 269 8.81 3.73 15.19
CA VAL A 269 8.40 3.90 13.79
C VAL A 269 8.72 5.32 13.34
N ALA A 270 9.38 5.46 12.18
CA ALA A 270 9.83 6.74 11.62
C ALA A 270 10.67 7.60 12.59
N GLY A 271 11.35 7.00 13.56
CA GLY A 271 12.05 7.76 14.60
C GLY A 271 11.13 8.51 15.57
N GLY A 272 9.82 8.25 15.52
CA GLY A 272 8.79 8.87 16.36
C GLY A 272 8.20 10.17 15.81
N ILE A 273 8.62 10.63 14.64
CA ILE A 273 8.18 11.90 14.05
C ILE A 273 7.86 11.74 12.56
N VAL A 274 6.74 12.30 12.13
CA VAL A 274 6.36 12.49 10.72
C VAL A 274 5.89 13.92 10.49
N GLU A 275 5.85 14.34 9.23
CA GLU A 275 5.43 15.67 8.83
C GLU A 275 3.90 15.80 8.77
N SER A 276 3.21 14.74 8.34
CA SER A 276 1.78 14.76 8.02
C SER A 276 1.08 13.46 8.40
N GLY A 277 -0.24 13.52 8.46
CA GLY A 277 -1.10 12.38 8.74
C GLY A 277 -1.17 12.05 10.23
N ALA A 278 -1.01 10.78 10.58
CA ALA A 278 -0.95 10.32 11.95
C ALA A 278 0.07 9.16 12.09
N LEU A 279 0.82 9.16 13.18
CA LEU A 279 1.83 8.15 13.50
C LEU A 279 1.50 7.47 14.83
N LYS A 280 1.40 6.14 14.85
CA LYS A 280 1.13 5.35 16.05
C LYS A 280 2.26 5.53 17.06
N GLY A 281 1.92 5.97 18.27
CA GLY A 281 2.89 6.18 19.35
C GLY A 281 3.91 7.30 19.10
N GLY A 282 3.69 8.14 18.08
CA GLY A 282 4.60 9.22 17.69
C GLY A 282 3.92 10.58 17.59
N LYS A 283 4.56 11.52 16.91
CA LYS A 283 4.08 12.90 16.74
C LYS A 283 4.13 13.35 15.30
N VAL A 284 3.18 14.22 14.95
CA VAL A 284 3.18 14.95 13.69
C VAL A 284 3.81 16.31 13.96
N VAL A 285 4.88 16.63 13.26
CA VAL A 285 5.60 17.91 13.37
C VAL A 285 5.70 18.48 11.96
N GLN A 286 4.73 19.32 11.60
CA GLN A 286 4.72 19.99 10.31
C GLN A 286 5.86 21.00 10.19
N THR A 287 6.41 21.06 8.99
CA THR A 287 7.40 22.02 8.54
C THR A 287 6.91 22.69 7.26
N ASN A 288 7.51 23.84 6.98
CA ASN A 288 7.32 24.55 5.73
C ASN A 288 8.50 24.28 4.78
N LEU A 289 9.29 23.23 5.04
CA LEU A 289 10.49 22.92 4.31
C LEU A 289 10.14 22.06 3.10
N THR A 290 10.44 22.59 1.93
CA THR A 290 10.25 21.91 0.65
C THR A 290 11.59 21.64 -0.01
N TYR A 291 11.70 20.51 -0.69
CA TYR A 291 12.82 20.17 -1.55
C TYR A 291 12.49 20.56 -2.99
N ASP A 292 13.39 21.30 -3.65
CA ASP A 292 13.28 21.62 -5.06
C ASP A 292 14.01 20.57 -5.89
N THR A 293 13.25 19.68 -6.52
CA THR A 293 13.77 18.58 -7.35
C THR A 293 14.55 19.07 -8.59
N SER A 294 14.42 20.34 -8.98
CA SER A 294 15.13 20.92 -10.12
C SER A 294 16.52 21.46 -9.76
N THR A 295 16.73 21.84 -8.49
CA THR A 295 17.99 22.44 -8.02
C THR A 295 18.72 21.59 -6.99
N GLY A 296 18.03 20.66 -6.33
CA GLY A 296 18.57 19.85 -5.25
C GLY A 296 18.67 20.58 -3.90
N GLU A 297 17.96 21.70 -3.73
CA GLU A 297 18.04 22.54 -2.55
C GLU A 297 16.76 22.49 -1.70
N TYR A 298 16.90 22.63 -0.38
CA TYR A 298 15.78 22.82 0.54
C TYR A 298 15.50 24.31 0.79
N LYS A 299 14.23 24.70 0.73
CA LYS A 299 13.77 26.07 0.99
C LYS A 299 12.50 26.08 1.83
N VAL A 300 12.35 27.13 2.64
CA VAL A 300 11.12 27.37 3.40
C VAL A 300 10.12 28.11 2.53
N HIS A 301 8.93 27.54 2.35
CA HIS A 301 7.83 28.16 1.60
C HIS A 301 6.57 28.24 2.44
N ASN A 302 5.79 29.32 2.27
CA ASN A 302 4.47 29.40 2.89
C ASN A 302 3.50 28.50 2.10
N LEU A 303 3.27 27.28 2.58
CA LEU A 303 2.46 26.29 1.87
C LEU A 303 1.02 26.74 1.60
N ALA A 304 0.48 27.63 2.45
CA ALA A 304 -0.86 28.21 2.26
C ALA A 304 -0.99 29.04 0.96
N THR A 305 0.14 29.50 0.39
CA THR A 305 0.14 30.29 -0.85
C THR A 305 0.08 29.45 -2.12
N PHE A 306 0.33 28.14 -2.03
CA PHE A 306 0.30 27.24 -3.20
C PHE A 306 -1.11 26.80 -3.62
N GLY A 307 -2.13 27.14 -2.83
CA GLY A 307 -3.54 26.83 -3.15
C GLY A 307 -3.76 25.34 -3.32
N TYR A 308 -3.42 24.53 -2.30
CA TYR A 308 -3.68 23.08 -2.26
C TYR A 308 -5.18 22.80 -2.14
N ASN A 309 -5.94 23.14 -3.18
CA ASN A 309 -7.24 22.56 -3.43
C ASN A 309 -6.97 21.32 -4.25
N GLN A 310 -7.45 20.15 -3.82
CA GLN A 310 -7.25 18.90 -4.55
C GLN A 310 -8.21 18.79 -5.76
N THR A 311 -8.64 19.92 -6.29
CA THR A 311 -9.49 20.02 -7.48
C THR A 311 -8.57 19.97 -8.69
N VAL A 312 -8.53 18.82 -9.36
CA VAL A 312 -7.94 18.66 -10.69
C VAL A 312 -9.10 18.22 -11.59
N ASP A 313 -9.33 18.97 -12.68
CA ASP A 313 -10.41 18.70 -13.65
C ASP A 313 -10.34 17.28 -14.25
#